data_AF-A0A814LLJ4-F1
#
_entry.id   AF-A0A814LLJ4-F1
#
_cell.length_a   1.000
_cell.length_b   1.000
_cell.length_c   1.000
_cell.angle_alpha   90.00
_cell.angle_beta   90.00
_cell.angle_gamma   90.00
#
_symmetry.space_group_name_H-M   'P 1'
#
loop_
_entity.id
_entity.type
_entity.pdbx_description
1 polymer ?
#
loop_
_entity_poly.entity_id
_entity_poly.type
_entity_poly.pdbx_seq_one_letter_code
_entity_poly.pdbx_strand_id
1 'polypeptide(L)'
;MILIRSAGTGKSFTVFAICTYLDQCLKRCAPTAKASFIIRGETIHSLLQISVDNENNNLKSDKLKKLQEEFENVIFLIIDEFSMVSQKLFGFINKRLQEIKANNLHMGGISVILVGDPGQLLPVCGRPLYSNKANCPASIDGWNSYSKFEVVVMLETSER
;
A
#
# COMPACT_ATOMS: atom_id res chain seq x y z
N MET A 1 -4.79 -8.56 2.21
CA MET A 1 -6.02 -8.36 3.02
C MET A 1 -6.49 -6.92 2.89
N ILE A 2 -7.80 -6.66 2.90
CA ILE A 2 -8.39 -5.32 2.90
C ILE A 2 -9.14 -5.12 4.22
N LEU A 3 -8.86 -4.02 4.92
CA LEU A 3 -9.54 -3.60 6.14
C LEU A 3 -10.34 -2.33 5.84
N ILE A 4 -11.67 -2.46 5.81
CA ILE A 4 -12.57 -1.32 5.63
C ILE A 4 -12.86 -0.69 6.98
N ARG A 5 -12.68 0.62 7.08
CA ARG A 5 -12.87 1.38 8.33
C ARG A 5 -14.07 2.31 8.26
N SER A 6 -15.02 2.12 9.17
CA SER A 6 -16.02 3.14 9.50
C SER A 6 -15.55 4.01 10.68
N ALA A 7 -15.95 5.28 10.69
CA ALA A 7 -15.58 6.26 11.71
C ALA A 7 -15.98 5.83 13.14
N GLY A 8 -15.17 6.19 14.15
CA GLY A 8 -15.58 6.12 15.57
C GLY A 8 -15.40 4.79 16.31
N THR A 9 -14.56 3.89 15.83
CA THR A 9 -14.61 2.46 16.21
C THR A 9 -13.39 1.90 16.96
N GLY A 10 -12.45 2.73 17.40
CA GLY A 10 -11.29 2.28 18.20
C GLY A 10 -10.25 1.40 17.47
N LYS A 11 -10.51 1.02 16.21
CA LYS A 11 -9.75 0.04 15.42
C LYS A 11 -8.29 0.42 15.15
N SER A 12 -7.97 1.72 15.11
CA SER A 12 -6.57 2.17 15.02
C SER A 12 -5.75 1.52 16.11
N PHE A 13 -6.29 1.37 17.32
CA PHE A 13 -5.60 0.84 18.49
C PHE A 13 -5.30 -0.66 18.38
N THR A 14 -6.24 -1.49 17.91
CA THR A 14 -6.03 -2.94 17.77
C THR A 14 -5.06 -3.28 16.66
N VAL A 15 -5.20 -2.63 15.50
CA VAL A 15 -4.21 -2.76 14.41
C VAL A 15 -2.87 -2.21 14.90
N PHE A 16 -2.83 -1.06 15.59
CA PHE A 16 -1.58 -0.55 16.17
C PHE A 16 -0.95 -1.50 17.19
N ALA A 17 -1.72 -2.17 18.03
CA ALA A 17 -1.19 -3.05 19.08
C ALA A 17 -0.48 -4.26 18.46
N ILE A 18 -1.09 -4.90 17.46
CA ILE A 18 -0.46 -5.99 16.69
C ILE A 18 0.75 -5.46 15.91
N CYS A 19 0.63 -4.26 15.31
CA CYS A 19 1.73 -3.59 14.62
C CYS A 19 2.90 -3.24 15.54
N THR A 20 2.64 -2.94 16.82
CA THR A 20 3.67 -2.59 17.82
C THR A 20 4.50 -3.82 18.18
N TYR A 21 3.89 -5.02 18.20
CA TYR A 21 4.63 -6.27 18.37
C TYR A 21 5.45 -6.68 17.13
N LEU A 22 5.09 -6.18 15.95
CA LEU A 22 5.72 -6.51 14.67
C LEU A 22 6.47 -5.33 14.02
N ASP A 23 6.77 -4.27 14.78
CA ASP A 23 7.24 -2.98 14.23
C ASP A 23 8.58 -3.13 13.48
N GLN A 24 9.38 -4.16 13.81
CA GLN A 24 10.63 -4.48 13.10
C GLN A 24 10.43 -5.11 11.70
N CYS A 25 9.27 -5.72 11.45
CA CYS A 25 8.93 -6.42 10.21
C CYS A 25 7.81 -5.72 9.41
N LEU A 26 7.40 -4.53 9.85
CA LEU A 26 6.25 -3.80 9.33
C LEU A 26 6.66 -2.43 8.81
N LYS A 27 6.19 -2.08 7.62
CA LYS A 27 6.21 -0.71 7.11
C LYS A 27 4.79 -0.18 6.92
N ARG A 28 4.64 1.13 7.09
CA ARG A 28 3.36 1.85 6.99
C ARG A 28 3.51 2.97 5.97
N CYS A 29 2.59 3.07 5.03
CA CYS A 29 2.52 4.20 4.11
C CYS A 29 1.10 4.65 3.78
N ALA A 30 1.00 5.86 3.25
CA ALA A 30 -0.24 6.45 2.78
C ALA A 30 0.00 7.32 1.53
N PRO A 31 -1.02 7.61 0.70
CA PRO A 31 -0.87 8.44 -0.49
C PRO A 31 -0.61 9.92 -0.16
N THR A 32 -1.12 10.45 0.96
CA THR A 32 -0.94 11.85 1.36
C THR A 32 -0.05 11.99 2.58
N ALA A 33 0.69 13.11 2.66
CA ALA A 33 1.56 13.41 3.81
C ALA A 33 0.78 13.53 5.14
N LYS A 34 -0.46 14.02 5.08
CA LYS A 34 -1.34 14.13 6.26
C LYS A 34 -1.73 12.74 6.77
N ALA A 35 -2.15 11.84 5.89
CA ALA A 35 -2.52 10.48 6.26
C ALA A 35 -1.29 9.69 6.77
N SER A 36 -0.14 9.81 6.10
CA SER A 36 1.08 9.11 6.54
C SER A 36 1.53 9.57 7.93
N PHE A 37 1.39 10.88 8.22
CA PHE A 37 1.70 11.42 9.54
C PHE A 37 0.82 10.83 10.64
N ILE A 38 -0.49 10.65 10.39
CA ILE A 38 -1.45 10.09 11.38
C ILE A 38 -1.08 8.66 11.75
N ILE A 39 -0.66 7.84 10.78
CA ILE A 39 -0.27 6.44 11.01
C ILE A 39 1.20 6.28 11.43
N ARG A 40 1.95 7.38 11.62
CA ARG A 40 3.40 7.36 11.87
C ARG A 40 4.16 6.56 10.81
N GLY A 41 3.79 6.75 9.55
CA GLY A 41 4.40 6.14 8.39
C GLY A 41 4.92 7.19 7.42
N GLU A 42 5.25 6.74 6.22
CA GLU A 42 5.75 7.59 5.15
C GLU A 42 4.75 7.70 3.99
N THR A 43 4.98 8.63 3.06
CA THR A 43 4.19 8.60 1.83
C THR A 43 4.60 7.40 0.97
N ILE A 44 3.68 6.85 0.18
CA ILE A 44 3.99 5.77 -0.78
C ILE A 44 5.20 6.15 -1.65
N HIS A 45 5.22 7.41 -2.12
CA HIS A 45 6.29 7.95 -2.95
C HIS A 45 7.64 8.01 -2.22
N SER A 46 7.67 8.42 -0.94
CA SER A 46 8.90 8.45 -0.13
C SER A 46 9.41 7.04 0.16
N LEU A 47 8.54 6.20 0.72
CA LEU A 47 8.89 4.87 1.20
C LEU A 47 9.44 3.98 0.07
N LEU A 48 8.77 4.03 -1.08
CA LEU A 48 9.13 3.18 -2.21
C LEU A 48 10.02 3.88 -3.22
N GLN A 49 10.38 5.16 -3.01
CA GLN A 49 11.14 5.98 -3.96
C GLN A 49 10.51 6.01 -5.37
N ILE A 50 9.19 6.19 -5.43
CA ILE A 50 8.43 6.28 -6.69
C ILE A 50 8.27 7.77 -7.05
N SER A 51 8.92 8.20 -8.13
CA SER A 51 8.82 9.58 -8.62
C SER A 51 7.42 9.89 -9.12
N VAL A 52 6.87 11.05 -8.72
CA VAL A 52 5.53 11.52 -9.12
C VAL A 52 5.47 11.80 -10.63
N ASP A 53 6.53 12.36 -11.20
CA ASP A 53 6.58 12.76 -12.61
C ASP A 53 6.92 11.62 -13.58
N ASN A 54 7.57 10.56 -13.07
CA ASN A 54 8.03 9.42 -13.87
C ASN A 54 8.02 8.14 -13.05
N GLU A 55 6.81 7.60 -12.88
CA GLU A 55 6.59 6.36 -12.13
C GLU A 55 7.21 5.12 -12.79
N ASN A 56 7.80 5.24 -13.99
CA ASN A 56 8.36 4.14 -14.79
C ASN A 56 9.91 4.09 -14.81
N ASN A 57 10.59 4.88 -13.96
CA ASN A 57 12.05 4.87 -13.91
C ASN A 57 12.56 3.71 -13.07
N ASN A 58 13.41 2.87 -13.67
CA ASN A 58 14.22 1.90 -12.93
C ASN A 58 15.07 2.66 -11.91
N LEU A 59 15.08 2.19 -10.66
CA LEU A 59 15.93 2.77 -9.62
C LEU A 59 17.41 2.62 -10.01
N LYS A 60 18.21 3.65 -9.71
CA LYS A 60 19.67 3.52 -9.74
C LYS A 60 20.10 2.44 -8.75
N SER A 61 21.12 1.65 -9.10
CA SER A 61 21.63 0.52 -8.29
C SER A 61 21.80 0.85 -6.81
N ASP A 62 22.35 2.02 -6.51
CA ASP A 62 22.67 2.41 -5.12
C ASP A 62 21.41 2.72 -4.30
N LYS A 63 20.39 3.31 -4.92
CA LYS A 63 19.11 3.58 -4.26
C LYS A 63 18.33 2.29 -4.06
N LEU A 64 18.36 1.40 -5.05
CA LEU A 64 17.73 0.10 -4.94
C LEU A 64 18.36 -0.70 -3.80
N LYS A 65 19.69 -0.78 -3.73
CA LYS A 65 20.39 -1.51 -2.66
C LYS A 65 19.99 -1.03 -1.26
N LYS A 66 19.92 0.29 -1.05
CA LYS A 66 19.45 0.86 0.23
C LYS A 66 18.02 0.43 0.57
N LEU A 67 17.12 0.43 -0.42
CA LEU A 67 15.76 -0.06 -0.21
C LEU A 67 15.72 -1.56 0.07
N GLN A 68 16.58 -2.36 -0.56
CA GLN A 68 16.69 -3.80 -0.30
C GLN A 68 17.11 -4.06 1.14
N GLU A 69 18.11 -3.33 1.64
CA GLU A 69 18.55 -3.37 3.04
C GLU A 69 17.42 -2.93 3.99
N GLU A 70 16.71 -1.84 3.68
CA GLU A 70 15.60 -1.35 4.50
C GLU A 70 14.41 -2.31 4.56
N PHE A 71 14.16 -3.04 3.47
CA PHE A 71 13.06 -3.99 3.35
C PHE A 71 13.44 -5.43 3.66
N GLU A 72 14.69 -5.72 4.02
CA GLU A 72 15.20 -7.09 4.21
C GLU A 72 14.27 -7.91 5.11
N ASN A 73 13.99 -7.39 6.30
CA ASN A 73 13.16 -8.03 7.33
C ASN A 73 11.66 -7.68 7.24
N VAL A 74 11.27 -6.89 6.23
CA VAL A 74 9.87 -6.46 6.08
C VAL A 74 9.03 -7.60 5.51
N ILE A 75 8.01 -7.99 6.27
CA ILE A 75 7.03 -9.05 5.94
C ILE A 75 5.66 -8.43 5.67
N PHE A 76 5.34 -7.31 6.34
CA PHE A 76 4.05 -6.64 6.22
C PHE A 76 4.20 -5.20 5.70
N LEU A 77 3.30 -4.81 4.80
CA LEU A 77 3.15 -3.43 4.34
C LEU A 77 1.70 -2.98 4.51
N ILE A 78 1.49 -1.95 5.33
CA ILE A 78 0.18 -1.31 5.49
C ILE A 78 0.10 -0.10 4.56
N ILE A 79 -0.94 -0.05 3.73
CA ILE A 79 -1.27 1.10 2.89
C ILE A 79 -2.59 1.68 3.39
N ASP A 80 -2.51 2.81 4.09
CA ASP A 80 -3.69 3.55 4.55
C ASP A 80 -4.23 4.46 3.45
N GLU A 81 -5.51 4.82 3.55
CA GLU A 81 -6.25 5.58 2.53
C GLU A 81 -6.14 4.96 1.12
N PHE A 82 -6.28 3.64 1.02
CA PHE A 82 -6.13 2.93 -0.27
C PHE A 82 -7.13 3.39 -1.34
N SER A 83 -8.26 4.00 -0.93
CA SER A 83 -9.25 4.58 -1.83
C SER A 83 -8.66 5.69 -2.71
N MET A 84 -7.63 6.40 -2.23
CA MET A 84 -6.94 7.45 -2.99
C MET A 84 -5.79 6.90 -3.87
N VAL A 85 -5.54 5.58 -3.87
CA VAL A 85 -4.50 4.95 -4.67
C VAL A 85 -5.05 4.57 -6.05
N SER A 86 -4.37 5.01 -7.10
CA SER A 86 -4.77 4.68 -8.48
C SER A 86 -4.29 3.27 -8.88
N GLN A 87 -4.98 2.64 -9.83
CA GLN A 87 -4.54 1.35 -10.41
C GLN A 87 -3.11 1.40 -10.94
N LYS A 88 -2.74 2.52 -11.56
CA LYS A 88 -1.40 2.72 -12.11
C LYS A 88 -0.35 2.74 -11.00
N LEU A 89 -0.57 3.53 -9.95
CA LEU A 89 0.31 3.58 -8.79
C LEU A 89 0.44 2.20 -8.13
N PHE A 90 -0.66 1.47 -8.01
CA PHE A 90 -0.65 0.13 -7.41
C PHE A 90 0.16 -0.90 -8.21
N GLY A 91 0.11 -0.85 -9.55
CA GLY A 91 1.00 -1.65 -10.40
C GLY A 91 2.48 -1.30 -10.19
N PHE A 92 2.80 -0.01 -10.00
CA PHE A 92 4.17 0.40 -9.67
C PHE A 92 4.61 -0.05 -8.28
N ILE A 93 3.70 -0.05 -7.30
CA ILE A 93 3.97 -0.63 -5.97
C ILE A 93 4.34 -2.10 -6.12
N ASN A 94 3.54 -2.89 -6.85
CA ASN A 94 3.82 -4.30 -7.10
C ASN A 94 5.22 -4.52 -7.73
N LYS A 95 5.50 -3.82 -8.83
CA LYS A 95 6.80 -3.89 -9.52
C LYS A 95 7.97 -3.47 -8.61
N ARG A 96 7.80 -2.41 -7.82
CA ARG A 96 8.84 -1.92 -6.92
C ARG A 96 9.12 -2.90 -5.79
N LEU A 97 8.11 -3.55 -5.22
CA LEU A 97 8.32 -4.58 -4.19
C LEU A 97 9.02 -5.81 -4.76
N GLN A 98 8.74 -6.18 -6.01
CA GLN A 98 9.45 -7.23 -6.74
C GLN A 98 10.95 -6.90 -6.94
N GLU A 99 11.26 -5.66 -7.33
CA GLU A 99 12.64 -5.15 -7.44
C GLU A 99 13.35 -5.19 -6.07
N ILE A 100 12.67 -4.75 -5.01
CA ILE A 100 13.19 -4.71 -3.64
C ILE A 100 13.45 -6.14 -3.10
N LYS A 101 12.54 -7.09 -3.34
CA LYS A 101 12.69 -8.46 -2.84
C LYS A 101 13.39 -9.40 -3.83
N ALA A 102 13.88 -8.85 -4.95
CA ALA A 102 14.57 -9.57 -6.02
C ALA A 102 13.83 -10.84 -6.49
N ASN A 103 12.50 -10.78 -6.59
CA ASN A 103 11.66 -11.89 -7.02
C ASN A 103 10.46 -11.40 -7.84
N ASN A 104 9.77 -12.33 -8.51
CA ASN A 104 8.58 -12.02 -9.33
C ASN A 104 7.26 -12.39 -8.64
N LEU A 105 7.27 -12.57 -7.31
CA LEU A 105 6.06 -12.89 -6.56
C LEU A 105 5.14 -11.66 -6.52
N HIS A 106 3.84 -11.89 -6.34
CA HIS A 106 2.88 -10.80 -6.11
C HIS A 106 3.32 -9.98 -4.89
N MET A 107 3.40 -8.65 -5.05
CA MET A 107 3.89 -7.71 -4.03
C MET A 107 5.29 -8.06 -3.49
N GLY A 108 6.14 -8.71 -4.30
CA GLY A 108 7.46 -9.15 -3.86
C GLY A 108 7.44 -10.24 -2.77
N GLY A 109 6.29 -10.87 -2.52
CA GLY A 109 6.08 -11.82 -1.41
C GLY A 109 5.78 -11.13 -0.07
N ILE A 110 5.61 -9.82 -0.04
CA ILE A 110 5.21 -9.06 1.16
C ILE A 110 3.69 -9.15 1.33
N SER A 111 3.25 -9.36 2.56
CA SER A 111 1.84 -9.36 2.91
C SER A 111 1.32 -7.92 3.01
N VAL A 112 0.58 -7.49 1.99
CA VAL A 112 0.01 -6.14 1.91
C VAL A 112 -1.37 -6.08 2.58
N ILE A 113 -1.55 -5.09 3.44
CA ILE A 113 -2.81 -4.78 4.11
C ILE A 113 -3.28 -3.41 3.63
N LEU A 114 -4.38 -3.39 2.88
CA LEU A 114 -5.02 -2.14 2.45
C LEU A 114 -5.98 -1.69 3.54
N VAL A 115 -5.87 -0.44 3.96
CA VAL A 115 -6.71 0.15 5.00
C VAL A 115 -7.34 1.42 4.45
N GLY A 116 -8.63 1.60 4.68
CA GLY A 116 -9.32 2.81 4.24
C GLY A 116 -10.82 2.64 4.16
N ASP A 117 -11.47 3.67 3.63
CA ASP A 117 -12.90 3.70 3.39
C ASP A 117 -13.16 3.96 1.90
N PRO A 118 -13.69 2.99 1.15
CA PRO A 118 -13.97 3.17 -0.27
C PRO A 118 -15.07 4.20 -0.55
N GLY A 119 -15.87 4.59 0.46
CA GLY A 119 -16.86 5.66 0.37
C GLY A 119 -16.29 7.07 0.54
N GLN A 120 -15.00 7.20 0.86
CA GLN A 120 -14.30 8.49 0.96
C GLN A 120 -13.75 8.95 -0.41
N LEU A 121 -12.76 9.85 -0.39
CA LEU A 121 -12.23 10.50 -1.58
C LEU A 121 -11.68 9.50 -2.60
N LEU A 122 -12.11 9.67 -3.85
CA LEU A 122 -11.56 8.99 -5.02
C LEU A 122 -10.13 9.49 -5.31
N PRO A 123 -9.29 8.70 -6.03
CA PRO A 123 -7.97 9.15 -6.40
C PRO A 123 -8.06 10.39 -7.29
N VAL A 124 -7.29 11.43 -6.94
CA VAL A 124 -7.29 12.72 -7.65
C VAL A 124 -6.79 12.57 -9.09
N CYS A 125 -5.81 11.69 -9.31
CA CYS A 125 -5.20 11.43 -10.61
C CYS A 125 -5.23 9.93 -10.94
N GLY A 126 -6.23 9.50 -11.70
CA GLY A 126 -6.32 8.15 -12.23
C GLY A 126 -7.60 7.42 -11.84
N ARG A 127 -7.60 6.09 -12.01
CA ARG A 127 -8.78 5.26 -11.73
C ARG A 127 -8.67 4.56 -10.37
N PRO A 128 -9.77 4.47 -9.61
CA PRO A 128 -9.81 3.68 -8.38
C PRO A 128 -9.47 2.22 -8.65
N LEU A 129 -8.91 1.54 -7.64
CA LEU A 129 -8.52 0.13 -7.75
C LEU A 129 -9.67 -0.78 -8.22
N TYR A 130 -10.89 -0.51 -7.76
CA TYR A 130 -12.11 -1.27 -8.05
C TYR A 130 -12.80 -0.92 -9.39
N SER A 131 -12.17 -0.13 -10.27
CA SER A 131 -12.75 0.22 -11.58
C SER A 131 -12.48 -0.86 -12.64
N ASN A 132 -13.50 -1.27 -13.41
CA ASN A 132 -13.38 -2.30 -14.45
C ASN A 132 -12.62 -1.88 -15.72
N LYS A 133 -12.14 -0.64 -15.81
CA LYS A 133 -11.41 -0.16 -16.99
C LYS A 133 -9.96 0.07 -16.60
N ALA A 134 -9.02 -0.67 -17.18
CA ALA A 134 -7.59 -0.39 -17.13
C ALA A 134 -7.12 0.08 -18.53
N ASN A 135 -6.38 1.19 -18.60
CA ASN A 135 -6.00 1.82 -19.87
C ASN A 135 -4.53 1.65 -20.27
N CYS A 136 -3.66 1.19 -19.36
CA CYS A 136 -2.24 1.01 -19.61
C CYS A 136 -1.71 -0.23 -18.89
N PRO A 137 -0.55 -0.79 -19.31
CA PRO A 137 -0.01 -2.03 -18.72
C PRO A 137 0.13 -1.98 -17.19
N ALA A 138 0.60 -0.84 -16.66
CA ALA A 138 0.72 -0.65 -15.21
C ALA A 138 -0.65 -0.63 -14.49
N SER A 139 -1.68 -0.03 -15.10
CA SER A 139 -3.05 -0.10 -14.56
C SER A 139 -3.62 -1.51 -14.61
N ILE A 140 -3.31 -2.29 -15.66
CA ILE A 140 -3.76 -3.68 -15.78
C ILE A 140 -3.11 -4.52 -14.68
N ASP A 141 -1.80 -4.36 -14.48
CA ASP A 141 -1.07 -5.06 -13.41
C ASP A 141 -1.59 -4.67 -12.02
N GLY A 142 -1.86 -3.39 -11.78
CA GLY A 142 -2.45 -2.92 -10.55
C GLY A 142 -3.85 -3.47 -10.31
N TRP A 143 -4.72 -3.49 -11.33
CA TRP A 143 -6.05 -4.08 -11.22
C TRP A 143 -5.95 -5.60 -10.95
N ASN A 144 -5.14 -6.33 -11.71
CA ASN A 144 -4.91 -7.76 -11.48
C ASN A 144 -4.36 -8.03 -10.07
N SER A 145 -3.46 -7.17 -9.59
CA SER A 145 -2.88 -7.27 -8.26
C SER A 145 -3.91 -7.01 -7.17
N TYR A 146 -4.83 -6.06 -7.37
CA TYR A 146 -5.92 -5.77 -6.44
C TYR A 146 -6.96 -6.90 -6.42
N SER A 147 -7.29 -7.48 -7.58
CA SER A 147 -8.25 -8.59 -7.69
C SER A 147 -7.81 -9.87 -6.96
N LYS A 148 -6.52 -10.00 -6.61
CA LYS A 148 -6.00 -11.11 -5.78
C LYS A 148 -6.26 -10.95 -4.28
N PHE A 149 -6.79 -9.81 -3.84
CA PHE A 149 -7.16 -9.59 -2.45
C PHE A 149 -8.52 -10.24 -2.18
N GLU A 150 -8.51 -11.46 -1.65
CA GLU A 150 -9.74 -12.22 -1.37
C GLU A 150 -10.33 -11.91 0.02
N VAL A 151 -9.47 -11.62 1.00
CA VAL A 151 -9.90 -11.35 2.38
C VAL A 151 -10.22 -9.87 2.55
N VAL A 152 -11.51 -9.57 2.69
CA VAL A 152 -12.03 -8.25 3.05
C VAL A 152 -12.64 -8.34 4.44
N VAL A 153 -12.10 -7.58 5.38
CA VAL A 153 -12.62 -7.48 6.74
C VAL A 153 -13.27 -6.11 6.90
N MET A 154 -14.59 -6.12 7.04
CA MET A 154 -15.36 -4.94 7.41
C MET A 154 -15.32 -4.82 8.92
N LEU A 155 -14.69 -3.76 9.40
CA LEU A 155 -14.69 -3.48 10.81
C LEU A 155 -15.90 -2.56 11.06
N GLU A 156 -16.97 -3.09 11.64
CA GLU A 156 -18.22 -2.33 11.84
C GLU A 156 -18.46 -1.92 13.29
N THR A 157 -18.03 -2.74 14.25
CA THR A 157 -18.34 -2.54 15.67
C THR A 157 -17.10 -2.23 16.52
N SER A 158 -17.34 -1.45 17.58
CA SER A 158 -16.48 -1.32 18.75
C SER A 158 -17.23 -2.05 19.86
N GLU A 159 -16.76 -3.22 20.28
CA GLU A 159 -17.21 -3.74 21.57
C GLU A 159 -16.53 -2.89 22.65
N ARG A 160 -17.35 -2.23 23.45
CA ARG A 160 -16.95 -1.53 24.67
C ARG A 160 -16.95 -2.53 25.82
#